data_AF-A0A1Y3TG00-F1
#
_entry.id   AF-A0A1Y3TG00-F1
#
_cell.length_a   1.000
_cell.length_b   1.000
_cell.length_c   1.000
_cell.angle_alpha   90.00
_cell.angle_beta   90.00
_cell.angle_gamma   90.00
#
_symmetry.space_group_name_H-M   'P 1'
#
loop_
_entity.id
_entity.type
_entity.pdbx_description
1 polymer ?
#
loop_
_entity_poly.entity_id
_entity_poly.type
_entity_poly.pdbx_seq_one_letter_code
_entity_poly.pdbx_strand_id
1 'polypeptide(L)' 'MAFANTKGGHILFGVTDNGHDPIGLDDAQSTASKISELLTSRVEPPVRYTLTPFSSRMDGRLCIDLEVANGPH' A
#
# COMPACT_ATOMS: atom_id res chain seq x y z
N MET A 1 -11.08 -2.64 18.26
CA MET A 1 -10.49 -1.38 17.77
C MET A 1 -9.01 -1.61 17.51
N ALA A 2 -8.64 -1.79 16.25
CA ALA A 2 -7.24 -1.84 15.82
C ALA A 2 -7.15 -1.00 14.55
N PHE A 3 -6.13 -0.15 14.45
CA PHE A 3 -5.78 0.72 13.32
C PHE A 3 -6.53 2.06 13.15
N ALA A 4 -6.84 2.78 14.24
CA ALA A 4 -7.30 4.18 14.14
C ALA A 4 -6.38 5.23 14.80
N ASN A 5 -5.33 4.83 15.53
CA ASN A 5 -4.47 5.77 16.30
C ASN A 5 -2.96 5.61 16.04
N THR A 6 -2.54 4.85 15.03
CA THR A 6 -1.12 4.71 14.73
C THR A 6 -0.71 5.85 13.82
N LYS A 7 0.26 6.67 14.26
CA LYS A 7 1.01 7.61 13.42
C LYS A 7 1.22 6.96 12.04
N GLY A 8 0.84 7.65 10.97
CA GLY A 8 0.78 7.16 9.58
C GLY A 8 1.75 6.01 9.26
N GLY A 9 1.22 5.02 8.54
CA GLY A 9 1.92 3.75 8.29
C GLY A 9 2.23 3.54 6.81
N HIS A 10 3.32 2.83 6.54
CA HIS A 10 3.64 2.30 5.21
C HIS A 10 3.21 0.84 5.15
N ILE A 11 2.54 0.47 4.06
CA ILE A 11 2.15 -0.90 3.76
C ILE A 11 2.80 -1.27 2.44
N LEU A 12 3.76 -2.20 2.49
CA LEU A 12 4.47 -2.68 1.32
C LEU A 12 3.75 -3.91 0.74
N PHE A 13 3.39 -3.84 -0.54
CA PHE A 13 2.82 -4.96 -1.30
C PHE A 13 3.86 -5.52 -2.29
N GLY A 14 3.87 -6.84 -2.43
CA GLY A 14 4.87 -7.54 -3.25
C GLY A 14 6.16 -7.86 -2.49
N VAL A 15 6.13 -7.83 -1.15
CA VAL A 15 7.23 -8.27 -0.27
C VAL A 15 6.91 -9.63 0.36
N THR A 16 7.93 -10.45 0.60
CA THR A 16 7.77 -11.75 1.26
C THR A 16 7.73 -11.63 2.78
N ASP A 17 6.96 -12.50 3.44
CA ASP A 17 6.78 -12.51 4.89
C ASP A 17 8.06 -12.90 5.66
N ASN A 18 8.80 -13.89 5.15
CA ASN A 18 9.97 -14.45 5.86
C ASN A 18 11.30 -13.70 5.66
N GLY A 19 11.34 -12.68 4.79
CA GLY A 19 12.58 -11.96 4.50
C GLY A 19 12.41 -10.49 4.12
N HIS A 20 11.16 -10.01 4.01
CA HIS A 20 10.83 -8.69 3.45
C HIS A 20 11.50 -8.45 2.08
N ASP A 21 11.76 -9.52 1.32
CA ASP A 21 12.36 -9.41 0.00
C ASP A 21 11.28 -8.90 -0.97
N PRO A 22 11.54 -7.80 -1.70
CA PRO A 22 10.62 -7.28 -2.69
C PRO A 22 10.63 -8.18 -3.93
N ILE A 23 9.73 -9.17 -3.99
CA ILE A 23 9.57 -10.09 -5.12
C ILE A 23 8.71 -9.50 -6.24
N GLY A 24 7.92 -8.47 -5.94
CA GLY A 24 7.04 -7.81 -6.89
C GLY A 24 5.70 -8.50 -7.08
N LEU A 25 4.74 -7.72 -7.56
CA LEU A 25 3.38 -8.16 -7.88
C LEU A 25 3.32 -8.58 -9.35
N ASP A 26 2.46 -9.57 -9.67
CA ASP A 26 2.18 -9.95 -11.05
C ASP A 26 1.50 -8.82 -11.83
N ASP A 27 0.60 -8.08 -11.17
CA ASP A 27 -0.05 -6.88 -11.72
C ASP A 27 -0.16 -5.79 -10.65
N ALA A 28 0.86 -4.92 -10.62
CA ALA A 28 0.89 -3.78 -9.70
C ALA A 28 -0.21 -2.76 -10.01
N GLN A 29 -0.60 -2.58 -11.28
CA GLN A 29 -1.60 -1.60 -11.66
C GLN A 29 -2.99 -2.01 -11.17
N SER A 30 -3.40 -3.26 -11.41
CA SER A 30 -4.68 -3.78 -10.92
C SER A 30 -4.74 -3.77 -9.39
N THR A 31 -3.62 -4.09 -8.75
CA THR A 31 -3.52 -4.06 -7.28
C THR A 31 -3.69 -2.65 -6.75
N ALA A 32 -3.01 -1.65 -7.32
CA ALA A 32 -3.15 -0.25 -6.94
C ALA A 32 -4.59 0.26 -7.09
N SER A 33 -5.25 -0.06 -8.21
CA SER A 33 -6.66 0.32 -8.42
C SER A 33 -7.58 -0.28 -7.36
N LYS A 34 -7.45 -1.57 -7.05
CA LYS A 34 -8.25 -2.23 -6.01
C LYS A 34 -8.00 -1.64 -4.62
N ILE A 35 -6.75 -1.31 -4.29
CA ILE A 35 -6.41 -0.64 -3.04
C ILE A 35 -7.10 0.73 -2.97
N SER A 36 -7.01 1.52 -4.04
CA SER A 36 -7.64 2.84 -4.11
C SER A 36 -9.17 2.76 -3.96
N GLU A 37 -9.81 1.80 -4.62
CA GLU A 37 -11.25 1.56 -4.48
C GLU A 37 -11.63 1.16 -3.05
N LEU A 38 -10.87 0.25 -2.42
CA LEU A 38 -11.13 -0.20 -1.05
C LEU A 38 -10.97 0.93 -0.03
N LEU A 39 -9.91 1.74 -0.15
CA LEU A 39 -9.67 2.88 0.73
C LEU A 39 -10.74 3.96 0.55
N THR A 40 -11.16 4.23 -0.69
CA THR A 40 -12.23 5.18 -1.00
C THR A 40 -13.59 4.69 -0.48
N SER A 41 -13.85 3.38 -0.53
CA SER A 41 -15.15 2.82 -0.17
C SER A 41 -15.34 2.56 1.33
N ARG A 42 -14.26 2.38 2.11
CA ARG A 42 -14.36 1.88 3.50
C ARG A 42 -14.03 2.91 4.58
N VAL A 43 -13.48 4.08 4.23
CA VAL A 43 -13.00 5.02 5.24
C VAL A 43 -13.62 6.42 5.02
N GLU A 44 -14.60 6.75 5.86
CA GLU A 44 -15.11 8.11 6.03
C GLU A 44 -14.65 8.65 7.39
N PRO A 45 -13.96 9.81 7.45
CA PRO A 45 -13.57 10.68 6.34
C PRO A 45 -12.48 10.08 5.45
N PRO A 46 -12.36 10.53 4.19
CA PRO A 46 -11.35 10.05 3.25
C PRO A 46 -9.95 10.22 3.84
N VAL A 47 -9.27 9.10 4.03
CA VAL A 47 -7.89 9.10 4.52
C VAL A 47 -6.96 9.53 3.40
N ARG A 48 -5.96 10.35 3.72
CA ARG A 48 -4.91 10.70 2.77
C ARG A 48 -3.96 9.53 2.62
N TYR A 49 -3.81 9.03 1.40
CA TYR A 49 -2.85 7.98 1.10
C TYR A 49 -2.10 8.27 -0.20
N THR A 50 -0.90 7.71 -0.30
CA THR A 50 -0.03 7.79 -1.47
C THR A 50 0.35 6.37 -1.89
N LEU A 51 0.13 6.03 -3.16
CA LEU A 51 0.56 4.76 -3.74
C LEU A 51 1.79 5.00 -4.61
N THR A 52 2.94 4.49 -4.18
CA THR A 52 4.21 4.65 -4.91
C THR A 52 4.68 3.29 -5.42
N PRO A 53 4.64 3.04 -6.74
CA PRO A 53 5.25 1.83 -7.29
C PRO A 53 6.78 1.92 -7.22
N PHE A 54 7.44 0.82 -6.86
CA PHE A 54 8.89 0.72 -6.82
C PHE A 54 9.39 -0.59 -7.41
N SER A 55 10.65 -0.59 -7.88
CA SER A 55 11.26 -1.76 -8.51
C SER A 55 11.40 -2.91 -7.53
N SER A 56 10.99 -4.10 -7.96
CA SER A 56 11.23 -5.34 -7.22
C SER A 56 12.58 -5.97 -7.61
N ARG A 57 12.97 -7.05 -6.92
CA ARG A 57 14.11 -7.89 -7.31
C ARG A 57 13.84 -8.73 -8.56
N MET A 58 12.59 -8.90 -8.96
CA MET A 58 12.24 -9.63 -10.18
C MET A 58 12.05 -8.67 -11.33
N ASP A 59 12.79 -8.89 -12.42
CA ASP A 59 12.66 -8.09 -13.63
C ASP A 59 11.23 -8.14 -14.18
N GLY A 60 10.69 -6.97 -14.50
CA GLY A 60 9.33 -6.81 -15.01
C GLY A 60 8.23 -6.85 -13.94
N ARG A 61 8.57 -6.99 -12.65
CA ARG A 61 7.61 -6.90 -11.55
C ARG A 61 7.83 -5.66 -10.70
N LEU A 62 6.73 -5.06 -10.24
CA LEU A 62 6.74 -3.88 -9.38
C LEU A 62 6.12 -4.19 -8.02
N CYS A 63 6.67 -3.60 -6.98
CA CYS A 63 6.07 -3.54 -5.66
C CYS A 63 5.31 -2.21 -5.50
N ILE A 64 4.46 -2.12 -4.49
CA ILE A 64 3.72 -0.90 -4.18
C ILE A 64 3.94 -0.55 -2.72
N ASP A 65 4.37 0.69 -2.47
CA ASP A 65 4.34 1.29 -1.14
C ASP A 65 3.06 2.12 -0.99
N LEU A 66 2.20 1.69 -0.09
CA LEU A 66 1.03 2.44 0.34
C LEU A 66 1.40 3.21 1.62
N GLU A 67 1.64 4.50 1.48
CA GLU A 67 1.78 5.41 2.60
C GLU A 67 0.40 5.93 2.99
N VAL A 68 0.02 5.78 4.26
CA VAL A 68 -1.23 6.30 4.80
C VAL A 68 -0.89 7.46 5.74
N ALA A 69 -1.22 8.68 5.34
CA ALA A 69 -1.01 9.88 6.14
C ALA A 69 -2.10 10.04 7.22
N ASN A 70 -1.73 10.64 8.35
CA ASN A 70 -2.68 10.98 9.40
C ASN A 70 -3.75 11.94 8.86
N GLY A 71 -5.00 11.72 9.27
CA GLY A 71 -6.07 12.71 9.06
C GLY A 71 -5.73 14.04 9.75
N PRO A 72 -6.26 15.17 9.26
CA PRO A 72 -6.01 16.47 9.89
C PRO A 72 -6.52 16.45 11.34
N HIS A 73 -5.68 16.94 12.26
CA HIS A 73 -6.03 17.24 13.65
C HIS A 73 -7.13 18.30 13.74
#